data_AF-A0AAN8MZ92-F1
#
_entry.id   AF-A0AAN8MZ92-F1
#
_cell.length_a   1.000
_cell.length_b   1.000
_cell.length_c   1.000
_cell.angle_alpha   90.00
_cell.angle_beta   90.00
_cell.angle_gamma   90.00
#
_symmetry.space_group_name_H-M   'P 1'
#
loop_
_entity.id
_entity.type
_entity.pdbx_description
1 polymer ?
#
loop_
_entity_poly.entity_id
_entity_poly.type
_entity_poly.pdbx_seq_one_letter_code
_entity_poly.pdbx_strand_id
1 'polypeptide(L)'
;MQLATRRPAAKALCLLCSFRGIHSSTRNLSLRPLPRPIARRPIPPGLRPLVQTLRHKSSTTQADAPPPTSLYSPDDIKSYDRLFNAINEKLFAQTVGDNPKVPRETEVVLAFKALQRLATNYSAPRPQAAKVPKANTNPNDAILSLAGSPGANATQSPNKDSPPQPASQSQDTIEAEKEARLNGPVHPLMDMAYHIAIHPYVFISPKVLTEYVKLASILKDPSTLPSVFKLYANKATVYDPTKPPSKPSPNAAKNAISFQTAKEALQVAIAAKNMPLALDIIDNSMSTTAWCRHKLYTKLLPFGGAAGAIPVCLWKLSDWLAQFQEQWLHDKAMAYAFIGFMTYYICTGSLGMIALLTWNDHMIRVNWIPGVYMRERWFMEEQRALTDRVAMAWGYQEPHKRGLESGWEWEMLRHWAGVRGMIIDSSDMVEGREMTAEKEAERLAAQESLLGRLKLKLAKPKDTSKPKRLFES
;
A
#
# COMPACT_ATOMS: atom_id res chain seq x y z
N MET A 1 10.85 38.96 -11.24
CA MET A 1 9.41 38.90 -10.90
C MET A 1 9.18 37.64 -10.08
N GLN A 2 9.11 37.80 -8.75
CA GLN A 2 8.80 36.74 -7.80
C GLN A 2 7.32 36.84 -7.44
N LEU A 3 6.56 35.78 -7.66
CA LEU A 3 5.26 35.57 -7.01
C LEU A 3 5.18 34.12 -6.57
N ALA A 4 5.73 33.86 -5.39
CA ALA A 4 5.50 32.63 -4.65
C ALA A 4 4.11 32.73 -3.99
N THR A 5 3.15 31.97 -4.52
CA THR A 5 1.84 31.77 -3.88
C THR A 5 2.02 30.96 -2.60
N ARG A 6 1.95 31.64 -1.45
CA ARG A 6 1.82 31.02 -0.12
C ARG A 6 0.52 30.21 -0.06
N ARG A 7 0.61 28.89 0.17
CA ARG A 7 -0.51 28.10 0.68
C ARG A 7 -0.60 28.25 2.22
N PRO A 8 -1.80 28.28 2.81
CA PRO A 8 -1.97 28.41 4.25
C PRO A 8 -1.48 27.16 4.97
N ALA A 9 -0.77 27.38 6.08
CA ALA A 9 -0.30 26.35 6.99
C ALA A 9 -1.48 25.48 7.45
N ALA A 10 -1.50 24.22 7.00
CA ALA A 10 -2.28 23.19 7.67
C ALA A 10 -1.76 23.09 9.10
N LYS A 11 -2.67 23.32 10.06
CA LYS A 11 -2.41 23.28 11.49
C LYS A 11 -1.64 22.01 11.83
N ALA A 12 -0.37 22.16 12.21
CA ALA A 12 0.41 21.13 12.87
C ALA A 12 -0.27 20.80 14.20
N LEU A 13 -1.17 19.83 14.19
CA LEU A 13 -1.68 19.22 15.41
C LEU A 13 -0.50 18.48 16.04
N CYS A 14 0.05 19.09 17.08
CA CYS A 14 1.06 18.49 17.96
C CYS A 14 0.48 17.19 18.55
N LEU A 15 0.96 16.04 18.10
CA LEU A 15 0.54 14.71 18.59
C LEU A 15 0.88 14.45 20.08
N LEU A 16 1.61 15.37 20.72
CA LEU A 16 1.81 15.42 22.17
C LEU A 16 0.61 16.02 22.92
N CYS A 17 -0.18 16.90 22.30
CA CYS A 17 -1.39 17.45 22.93
C CYS A 17 -2.55 16.44 22.95
N SER A 18 -2.63 15.50 22.01
CA SER A 18 -3.59 14.38 22.08
C SER A 18 -3.24 13.35 23.14
N PHE A 19 -2.00 13.35 23.66
CA PHE A 19 -1.54 12.40 24.66
C PHE A 19 -1.78 12.85 26.12
N ARG A 20 -2.00 14.15 26.36
CA ARG A 20 -2.29 14.68 27.71
C ARG A 20 -3.78 14.84 28.03
N GLY A 21 -4.66 14.76 27.04
CA GLY A 21 -6.10 14.99 27.20
C GLY A 21 -6.91 13.86 27.85
N ILE A 22 -6.31 12.70 28.15
CA ILE A 22 -7.04 11.51 28.65
C ILE A 22 -6.72 11.17 30.11
N HIS A 23 -5.76 11.86 30.74
CA HIS A 23 -5.44 11.70 32.16
C HIS A 23 -5.27 13.05 32.88
N SER A 24 -6.38 13.78 33.03
CA SER A 24 -6.57 14.74 34.15
C SER A 24 -8.04 15.12 34.27
N SER A 25 -8.86 14.21 34.82
CA SER A 25 -10.19 14.58 35.32
C SER A 25 -10.27 14.19 36.79
N THR A 26 -9.63 14.98 37.64
CA THR A 26 -10.04 15.17 39.02
C THR A 26 -10.05 16.66 39.33
N ARG A 27 -11.25 17.16 39.65
CA ARG A 27 -11.61 18.34 40.44
C ARG A 27 -10.88 19.66 40.12
N ASN A 28 -11.61 20.62 39.54
CA ASN A 28 -12.00 21.81 40.29
C ASN A 28 -13.17 22.54 39.63
N LEU A 29 -14.21 22.74 40.44
CA LEU A 29 -15.39 23.56 40.18
C LEU A 29 -14.98 25.03 40.11
N SER A 30 -15.38 25.73 39.04
CA SER A 30 -15.64 27.17 39.14
C SER A 30 -16.84 27.54 38.26
N LEU A 31 -17.77 28.22 38.90
CA LEU A 31 -19.09 28.65 38.44
C LEU A 31 -18.97 29.77 37.39
N ARG A 32 -19.78 29.72 36.33
CA ARG A 32 -20.46 30.87 35.66
C ARG A 32 -21.34 30.42 34.49
N PRO A 33 -22.30 31.25 34.01
CA PRO A 33 -23.72 30.89 34.02
C PRO A 33 -24.28 30.43 32.65
N LEU A 34 -25.40 29.72 32.75
CA LEU A 34 -26.22 29.17 31.68
C LEU A 34 -26.78 30.24 30.72
N PRO A 35 -26.79 30.00 29.39
CA PRO A 35 -27.74 30.63 28.49
C PRO A 35 -29.07 29.84 28.45
N ARG A 36 -30.17 30.60 28.45
CA ARG A 36 -31.58 30.16 28.51
C ARG A 36 -31.97 29.20 27.35
N PRO A 37 -32.94 28.29 27.57
CA PRO A 37 -33.53 27.49 26.51
C PRO A 37 -34.51 28.30 25.65
N ILE A 38 -34.38 28.20 24.33
CA ILE A 38 -35.35 28.72 23.36
C ILE A 38 -36.59 27.83 23.36
N ALA A 39 -37.75 28.49 23.39
CA ALA A 39 -39.07 27.92 23.56
C ALA A 39 -39.48 26.99 22.39
N ARG A 40 -40.20 25.92 22.76
CA ARG A 40 -40.96 25.04 21.87
C ARG A 40 -42.10 25.81 21.22
N ARG A 41 -42.25 25.70 19.89
CA ARG A 41 -43.49 26.05 19.18
C ARG A 41 -44.38 24.81 19.07
N PRO A 42 -45.71 24.92 19.31
CA PRO A 42 -46.63 23.79 19.30
C PRO A 42 -47.04 23.37 17.88
N ILE A 43 -47.29 22.07 17.73
CA ILE A 43 -47.83 21.39 16.54
C ILE A 43 -49.37 21.51 16.58
N PRO A 44 -50.05 21.90 15.47
CA PRO A 44 -51.50 21.80 15.38
C PRO A 44 -51.97 20.36 15.05
N PRO A 45 -53.10 19.89 15.61
CA PRO A 45 -53.58 18.53 15.44
C PRO A 45 -54.50 18.42 14.21
N GLY A 46 -54.45 17.26 13.54
CA GLY A 46 -55.52 16.79 12.68
C GLY A 46 -55.13 16.56 11.22
N LEU A 47 -54.81 15.31 10.89
CA LEU A 47 -55.49 14.52 9.84
C LEU A 47 -54.91 13.10 9.86
N ARG A 48 -55.80 12.11 9.98
CA ARG A 48 -55.50 10.69 10.07
C ARG A 48 -55.05 10.12 8.71
N PRO A 49 -54.35 8.97 8.71
CA PRO A 49 -53.66 8.44 7.54
C PRO A 49 -54.61 7.61 6.65
N LEU A 50 -54.48 7.75 5.33
CA LEU A 50 -55.04 6.81 4.38
C LEU A 50 -54.03 5.68 4.16
N VAL A 51 -54.30 4.55 4.80
CA VAL A 51 -53.67 3.27 4.56
C VAL A 51 -54.09 2.78 3.18
N GLN A 52 -53.16 2.72 2.23
CA GLN A 52 -53.31 1.91 1.02
C GLN A 52 -52.31 0.76 1.06
N THR A 53 -52.84 -0.38 1.46
CA THR A 53 -52.26 -1.70 1.30
C THR A 53 -52.26 -2.08 -0.19
N LEU A 54 -51.12 -1.91 -0.87
CA LEU A 54 -50.88 -2.60 -2.14
C LEU A 54 -50.36 -4.00 -1.84
N ARG A 55 -51.34 -4.91 -1.80
CA ARG A 55 -51.21 -6.37 -1.77
C ARG A 55 -50.67 -6.85 -3.12
N HIS A 56 -49.35 -7.01 -3.25
CA HIS A 56 -48.78 -7.76 -4.36
C HIS A 56 -48.86 -9.26 -4.07
N LYS A 57 -49.68 -9.91 -4.90
CA LYS A 57 -49.89 -11.36 -4.95
C LYS A 57 -48.58 -12.04 -5.38
N SER A 58 -48.22 -13.05 -4.61
CA SER A 58 -47.33 -14.13 -4.97
C SER A 58 -47.83 -14.84 -6.23
N SER A 59 -47.02 -14.85 -7.29
CA SER A 59 -47.10 -15.84 -8.36
C SER A 59 -45.70 -16.41 -8.59
N THR A 60 -45.57 -17.65 -8.14
CA THR A 60 -44.63 -18.68 -8.56
C THR A 60 -44.35 -18.64 -10.07
N THR A 61 -43.10 -18.41 -10.44
CA THR A 61 -42.34 -19.09 -11.51
C THR A 61 -40.93 -18.49 -11.50
N GLN A 62 -40.06 -19.02 -10.65
CA GLN A 62 -38.62 -18.77 -10.72
C GLN A 62 -38.00 -19.99 -11.38
N ALA A 63 -37.92 -19.94 -12.72
CA ALA A 63 -37.14 -20.88 -13.51
C ALA A 63 -35.78 -20.23 -13.78
N ASP A 64 -34.75 -20.87 -13.24
CA ASP A 64 -33.38 -20.95 -13.76
C ASP A 64 -32.71 -19.67 -14.26
N ALA A 65 -32.21 -18.86 -13.32
CA ALA A 65 -30.96 -18.15 -13.54
C ALA A 65 -29.82 -19.08 -13.04
N PRO A 66 -28.90 -19.54 -13.90
CA PRO A 66 -27.80 -20.37 -13.44
C PRO A 66 -26.91 -19.56 -12.48
N PRO A 67 -26.46 -20.15 -11.35
CA PRO A 67 -25.45 -19.52 -10.51
C PRO A 67 -24.17 -19.28 -11.33
N PRO A 68 -23.35 -18.28 -10.98
CA PRO A 68 -22.09 -18.04 -11.68
C PRO A 68 -21.30 -19.34 -11.74
N THR A 69 -20.99 -19.78 -12.96
CA THR A 69 -20.34 -21.05 -13.26
C THR A 69 -19.11 -21.20 -12.35
N SER A 70 -19.21 -22.06 -11.34
CA SER A 70 -18.08 -22.36 -10.47
C SER A 70 -16.98 -22.94 -11.34
N LEU A 71 -15.81 -22.29 -11.37
CA LEU A 71 -14.61 -22.78 -12.07
C LEU A 71 -14.03 -24.07 -11.46
N TYR A 72 -14.72 -24.65 -10.47
CA TYR A 72 -14.28 -25.78 -9.67
C TYR A 72 -15.17 -26.99 -9.91
N SER A 73 -14.54 -28.17 -10.00
CA SER A 73 -15.24 -29.44 -10.12
C SER A 73 -16.09 -29.69 -8.86
N PRO A 74 -17.36 -30.12 -8.98
CA PRO A 74 -18.23 -30.37 -7.82
C PRO A 74 -17.70 -31.47 -6.89
N ASP A 75 -16.86 -32.37 -7.40
CA ASP A 75 -16.24 -33.45 -6.61
C ASP A 75 -15.07 -32.94 -5.74
N ASP A 76 -14.35 -31.93 -6.22
CA ASP A 76 -13.26 -31.30 -5.45
C ASP A 76 -13.83 -30.51 -4.27
N ILE A 77 -14.94 -29.79 -4.48
CA ILE A 77 -15.64 -29.02 -3.44
C ILE A 77 -16.09 -29.94 -2.29
N LYS A 78 -16.69 -31.10 -2.59
CA LYS A 78 -17.09 -32.08 -1.56
C LYS A 78 -15.89 -32.64 -0.78
N SER A 79 -14.74 -32.78 -1.42
CA SER A 79 -13.50 -33.23 -0.75
C SER A 79 -12.98 -32.17 0.22
N TYR A 80 -13.07 -30.89 -0.16
CA TYR A 80 -12.71 -29.76 0.70
C TYR A 80 -13.68 -29.60 1.86
N ASP A 81 -14.99 -29.75 1.64
CA ASP A 81 -15.99 -29.68 2.71
C ASP A 81 -15.79 -30.78 3.76
N ARG A 82 -15.47 -32.00 3.32
CA ARG A 82 -15.14 -33.10 4.25
C ARG A 82 -13.89 -32.80 5.06
N LEU A 83 -12.89 -32.21 4.43
CA LEU A 83 -11.64 -31.85 5.09
C LEU A 83 -11.81 -30.66 6.03
N PHE A 84 -12.61 -29.66 5.65
CA PHE A 84 -13.00 -28.55 6.49
C PHE A 84 -13.76 -29.04 7.71
N ASN A 85 -14.72 -29.94 7.52
CA ASN A 85 -15.45 -30.55 8.61
C ASN A 85 -14.53 -31.37 9.51
N ALA A 86 -13.56 -32.11 8.96
CA ALA A 86 -12.57 -32.84 9.75
C ALA A 86 -11.63 -31.90 10.53
N ILE A 87 -11.18 -30.79 9.93
CA ILE A 87 -10.34 -29.78 10.60
C ILE A 87 -11.16 -29.08 11.68
N ASN A 88 -12.39 -28.67 11.39
CA ASN A 88 -13.28 -28.02 12.34
C ASN A 88 -13.67 -28.96 13.48
N GLU A 89 -13.90 -30.24 13.20
CA GLU A 89 -14.13 -31.24 14.23
C GLU A 89 -12.88 -31.39 15.12
N LYS A 90 -11.68 -31.49 14.53
CA LYS A 90 -10.44 -31.63 15.31
C LYS A 90 -10.06 -30.37 16.09
N LEU A 91 -10.30 -29.17 15.55
CA LEU A 91 -9.97 -27.90 16.19
C LEU A 91 -11.07 -27.41 17.14
N PHE A 92 -12.34 -27.65 16.82
CA PHE A 92 -13.48 -27.02 17.52
C PHE A 92 -14.42 -28.00 18.21
N ALA A 93 -14.42 -29.31 17.93
CA ALA A 93 -15.26 -30.25 18.70
C ALA A 93 -14.85 -30.31 20.18
N GLN A 94 -13.58 -30.05 20.48
CA GLN A 94 -13.08 -29.94 21.87
C GLN A 94 -13.42 -28.58 22.54
N THR A 95 -13.88 -27.59 21.77
CA THR A 95 -14.25 -26.26 22.29
C THR A 95 -15.72 -26.16 22.68
N VAL A 96 -16.58 -27.05 22.17
CA VAL A 96 -18.04 -27.03 22.35
C VAL A 96 -18.51 -28.02 23.44
N GLY A 97 -17.64 -28.89 23.94
CA GLY A 97 -17.95 -29.83 25.04
C GLY A 97 -17.70 -29.29 26.45
N ASP A 98 -17.99 -30.11 27.46
CA ASP A 98 -17.97 -29.76 28.91
C ASP A 98 -16.60 -29.26 29.46
N ASN A 99 -15.52 -29.42 28.70
CA ASN A 99 -14.19 -28.86 28.99
C ASN A 99 -13.69 -28.05 27.78
N PRO A 100 -14.00 -26.76 27.69
CA PRO A 100 -13.70 -25.97 26.51
C PRO A 100 -12.21 -25.66 26.45
N LYS A 101 -11.48 -26.46 25.67
CA LYS A 101 -10.03 -26.34 25.50
C LYS A 101 -9.73 -25.45 24.31
N VAL A 102 -9.17 -24.25 24.55
CA VAL A 102 -8.75 -23.34 23.48
C VAL A 102 -7.69 -24.02 22.59
N PRO A 103 -7.83 -24.00 21.25
CA PRO A 103 -6.88 -24.64 20.34
C PRO A 103 -5.47 -24.09 20.56
N ARG A 104 -4.47 -24.98 20.63
CA ARG A 104 -3.08 -24.55 20.78
C ARG A 104 -2.59 -23.95 19.47
N GLU A 105 -1.69 -22.97 19.53
CA GLU A 105 -1.06 -22.36 18.35
C GLU A 105 -0.47 -23.41 17.41
N THR A 106 0.11 -24.48 17.95
CA THR A 106 0.70 -25.59 17.18
C THR A 106 -0.32 -26.36 16.34
N GLU A 107 -1.55 -26.52 16.84
CA GLU A 107 -2.63 -27.23 16.13
C GLU A 107 -3.12 -26.38 14.95
N VAL A 108 -3.25 -25.07 15.17
CA VAL A 108 -3.61 -24.11 14.11
C VAL A 108 -2.52 -24.06 13.03
N VAL A 109 -1.24 -24.01 13.42
CA VAL A 109 -0.11 -24.06 12.46
C VAL A 109 -0.10 -25.38 11.69
N LEU A 110 -0.40 -26.51 12.35
CA LEU A 110 -0.48 -27.81 11.68
C LEU A 110 -1.61 -27.84 10.66
N ALA A 111 -2.79 -27.27 10.99
CA ALA A 111 -3.90 -27.14 10.05
C ALA A 111 -3.51 -26.31 8.81
N PHE A 112 -2.84 -25.16 9.00
CA PHE A 112 -2.35 -24.37 7.87
C PHE A 112 -1.30 -25.10 7.03
N LYS A 113 -0.41 -25.89 7.65
CA LYS A 113 0.54 -26.74 6.91
C LYS A 113 -0.14 -27.88 6.15
N ALA A 114 -1.22 -28.46 6.69
CA ALA A 114 -2.02 -29.43 5.98
C ALA A 114 -2.68 -28.79 4.74
N LEU A 115 -3.24 -27.59 4.90
CA LEU A 115 -3.80 -26.83 3.77
C LEU A 115 -2.73 -26.46 2.74
N GLN A 116 -1.52 -26.09 3.16
CA GLN A 116 -0.39 -25.84 2.25
C GLN A 116 -0.01 -27.09 1.45
N ARG A 117 0.07 -28.27 2.09
CA ARG A 117 0.35 -29.54 1.39
C ARG A 117 -0.72 -29.87 0.35
N LEU A 118 -1.98 -29.58 0.65
CA LEU A 118 -3.06 -29.76 -0.31
C LEU A 118 -2.94 -28.77 -1.47
N ALA A 119 -2.63 -27.51 -1.18
CA ALA A 119 -2.40 -26.49 -2.19
C ALA A 119 -1.20 -26.82 -3.10
N THR A 120 -0.14 -27.44 -2.58
CA THR A 120 1.00 -27.89 -3.42
C THR A 120 0.65 -29.11 -4.27
N ASN A 121 -0.22 -30.00 -3.76
CA ASN A 121 -0.68 -31.17 -4.51
C ASN A 121 -1.77 -30.81 -5.53
N TYR A 122 -2.34 -29.61 -5.43
CA TYR A 122 -3.28 -29.07 -6.38
C TYR A 122 -2.51 -28.63 -7.65
N SER A 123 -2.47 -29.51 -8.64
CA SER A 123 -2.11 -29.11 -10.00
C SER A 123 -3.30 -28.35 -10.57
N ALA A 124 -3.10 -27.07 -10.91
CA ALA A 124 -4.14 -26.23 -11.51
C ALA A 124 -4.90 -27.04 -12.58
N PRO A 125 -6.25 -27.12 -12.52
CA PRO A 125 -7.01 -27.77 -13.56
C PRO A 125 -6.60 -27.11 -14.88
N ARG A 126 -6.01 -27.90 -15.79
CA ARG A 126 -5.88 -27.50 -17.19
C ARG A 126 -7.25 -26.95 -17.58
N PRO A 127 -7.38 -25.69 -18.02
CA PRO A 127 -8.68 -25.16 -18.40
C PRO A 127 -9.25 -26.18 -19.37
N GLN A 128 -10.33 -26.85 -18.96
CA GLN A 128 -10.99 -27.82 -19.81
C GLN A 128 -11.45 -26.97 -20.98
N ALA A 129 -10.74 -27.11 -22.11
CA ALA A 129 -11.24 -26.67 -23.40
C ALA A 129 -12.69 -27.12 -23.42
N ALA A 130 -13.59 -26.14 -23.49
CA ALA A 130 -15.02 -26.36 -23.37
C ALA A 130 -15.37 -27.66 -24.09
N LYS A 131 -15.89 -28.65 -23.35
CA LYS A 131 -16.54 -29.78 -23.99
C LYS A 131 -17.70 -29.17 -24.75
N VAL A 132 -17.45 -28.88 -26.03
CA VAL A 132 -18.49 -28.57 -27.01
C VAL A 132 -19.52 -29.68 -26.82
N PRO A 133 -20.76 -29.37 -26.40
CA PRO A 133 -21.79 -30.39 -26.44
C PRO A 133 -21.83 -30.88 -27.88
N LYS A 134 -21.69 -32.19 -28.09
CA LYS A 134 -21.84 -32.82 -29.41
C LYS A 134 -23.26 -32.53 -29.92
N ALA A 135 -23.45 -31.37 -30.53
CA ALA A 135 -24.59 -31.06 -31.35
C ALA A 135 -24.26 -31.60 -32.73
N ASN A 136 -24.86 -32.75 -33.05
CA ASN A 136 -24.93 -33.24 -34.42
C ASN A 136 -25.56 -32.13 -35.27
N THR A 137 -24.74 -31.40 -36.02
CA THR A 137 -25.23 -30.38 -36.94
C THR A 137 -24.61 -30.67 -38.29
N ASN A 138 -25.46 -31.12 -39.22
CA ASN A 138 -25.08 -31.34 -40.59
C ASN A 138 -24.59 -30.03 -41.22
N PRO A 139 -23.55 -30.05 -42.07
CA PRO A 139 -22.95 -28.84 -42.66
C PRO A 139 -23.88 -28.06 -43.61
N ASN A 140 -25.07 -28.58 -43.92
CA ASN A 140 -26.01 -27.97 -44.85
C ASN A 140 -26.89 -26.87 -44.23
N ASP A 141 -27.09 -26.87 -42.91
CA ASP A 141 -27.96 -25.88 -42.25
C ASP A 141 -27.26 -24.51 -42.08
N ALA A 142 -25.92 -24.49 -42.06
CA ALA A 142 -25.15 -23.25 -42.02
C ALA A 142 -25.18 -22.48 -43.35
N ILE A 143 -25.39 -23.18 -44.47
CA ILE A 143 -25.48 -22.57 -45.81
C ILE A 143 -26.92 -22.05 -46.06
N LEU A 144 -27.94 -22.71 -45.50
CA LEU A 144 -29.33 -22.26 -45.59
C LEU A 144 -29.63 -21.00 -44.75
N SER A 145 -28.86 -20.72 -43.69
CA SER A 145 -28.96 -19.45 -42.96
C SER A 145 -28.30 -18.24 -43.65
N LEU A 146 -27.56 -18.46 -44.74
CA LEU A 146 -26.94 -17.39 -45.56
C LEU A 146 -27.71 -17.08 -46.86
N ALA A 147 -28.65 -17.92 -47.27
CA ALA A 147 -29.43 -17.75 -48.49
C ALA A 147 -30.84 -17.22 -48.17
N GLY A 148 -30.94 -15.88 -48.02
CA GLY A 148 -32.22 -15.17 -47.93
C GLY A 148 -33.07 -15.32 -49.19
N SER A 149 -34.37 -15.56 -48.99
CA SER A 149 -35.40 -15.76 -50.02
C SER A 149 -35.67 -14.49 -50.86
N PRO A 150 -36.06 -14.61 -52.15
CA PRO A 150 -36.28 -13.47 -53.05
C PRO A 150 -37.73 -12.93 -53.02
N GLY A 151 -37.87 -11.61 -53.22
CA GLY A 151 -38.96 -11.03 -54.01
C GLY A 151 -40.10 -10.30 -53.28
N ALA A 152 -39.98 -8.98 -53.12
CA ALA A 152 -41.09 -8.02 -53.32
C ALA A 152 -40.51 -6.64 -53.72
N ASN A 153 -41.12 -6.01 -54.72
CA ASN A 153 -40.53 -5.05 -55.66
C ASN A 153 -40.40 -3.58 -55.19
N ALA A 154 -39.25 -2.97 -55.57
CA ALA A 154 -39.05 -1.66 -56.23
C ALA A 154 -39.58 -0.36 -55.57
N THR A 155 -38.78 0.69 -55.34
CA THR A 155 -38.09 1.50 -56.39
C THR A 155 -36.91 2.34 -55.81
N GLN A 156 -35.81 2.33 -56.58
CA GLN A 156 -34.57 3.18 -56.70
C GLN A 156 -34.64 4.66 -56.22
N SER A 157 -33.62 5.45 -55.83
CA SER A 157 -32.12 5.46 -55.69
C SER A 157 -31.70 6.89 -55.16
N PRO A 158 -30.44 7.40 -55.11
CA PRO A 158 -29.16 6.96 -54.49
C PRO A 158 -28.44 8.03 -53.60
N ASN A 159 -27.29 7.62 -53.03
CA ASN A 159 -26.08 8.37 -52.58
C ASN A 159 -26.06 9.07 -51.20
N LYS A 160 -25.13 8.68 -50.30
CA LYS A 160 -23.71 9.11 -50.25
C LYS A 160 -22.94 8.52 -49.04
N ASP A 161 -21.65 8.29 -49.24
CA ASP A 161 -20.64 7.64 -48.38
C ASP A 161 -20.41 8.21 -46.96
N SER A 162 -20.08 7.33 -45.98
CA SER A 162 -19.10 7.55 -44.87
C SER A 162 -18.92 6.28 -43.97
N PRO A 163 -17.71 5.99 -43.44
CA PRO A 163 -17.39 4.78 -42.67
C PRO A 163 -17.74 4.88 -41.15
N PRO A 164 -18.06 3.77 -40.45
CA PRO A 164 -18.40 3.82 -39.02
C PRO A 164 -17.18 3.79 -38.09
N GLN A 165 -17.18 4.72 -37.12
CA GLN A 165 -16.33 4.74 -35.93
C GLN A 165 -16.74 3.64 -34.92
N PRO A 166 -15.82 3.18 -34.05
CA PRO A 166 -16.10 2.13 -33.06
C PRO A 166 -16.97 2.66 -31.92
N ALA A 167 -18.04 1.94 -31.62
CA ALA A 167 -18.95 2.23 -30.52
C ALA A 167 -18.23 2.11 -29.16
N SER A 168 -18.39 3.16 -28.37
CA SER A 168 -17.99 3.28 -26.96
C SER A 168 -18.72 2.25 -26.10
N GLN A 169 -17.95 1.40 -25.41
CA GLN A 169 -18.42 0.58 -24.29
C GLN A 169 -18.79 1.51 -23.12
N SER A 170 -19.99 1.34 -22.57
CA SER A 170 -20.53 2.12 -21.45
C SER A 170 -19.73 1.90 -20.16
N GLN A 171 -19.51 2.98 -19.40
CA GLN A 171 -18.81 3.01 -18.10
C GLN A 171 -19.29 1.92 -17.12
N ASP A 172 -20.58 1.57 -17.17
CA ASP A 172 -21.23 0.61 -16.27
C ASP A 172 -20.73 -0.84 -16.45
N THR A 173 -20.27 -1.22 -17.65
CA THR A 173 -19.65 -2.54 -17.88
C THR A 173 -18.22 -2.62 -17.35
N ILE A 174 -17.51 -1.50 -17.28
CA ILE A 174 -16.14 -1.41 -16.75
C ILE A 174 -16.18 -1.46 -15.21
N GLU A 175 -17.19 -0.85 -14.59
CA GLU A 175 -17.37 -0.90 -13.13
C GLU A 175 -17.83 -2.29 -12.65
N ALA A 176 -18.72 -2.97 -13.39
CA ALA A 176 -19.08 -4.35 -13.11
C ALA A 176 -17.92 -5.34 -13.32
N GLU A 177 -17.06 -5.12 -14.34
CA GLU A 177 -15.83 -5.90 -14.51
C GLU A 177 -14.79 -5.59 -13.42
N LYS A 178 -14.74 -4.35 -12.93
CA LYS A 178 -13.87 -3.93 -11.81
C LYS A 178 -14.32 -4.55 -10.49
N GLU A 179 -15.62 -4.64 -10.23
CA GLU A 179 -16.18 -5.34 -9.08
C GLU A 179 -16.04 -6.87 -9.19
N ALA A 180 -16.13 -7.43 -10.40
CA ALA A 180 -15.86 -8.85 -10.64
C ALA A 180 -14.36 -9.23 -10.52
N ARG A 181 -13.45 -8.30 -10.81
CA ARG A 181 -11.99 -8.47 -10.58
C ARG A 181 -11.59 -8.18 -9.13
N LEU A 182 -12.33 -7.30 -8.44
CA LEU A 182 -12.15 -7.01 -7.02
C LEU A 182 -12.68 -8.16 -6.14
N ASN A 183 -13.77 -8.80 -6.58
CA ASN A 183 -14.39 -9.98 -5.99
C ASN A 183 -14.20 -11.21 -6.90
N GLY A 184 -12.95 -11.47 -7.32
CA GLY A 184 -12.64 -12.73 -7.99
C GLY A 184 -13.11 -13.92 -7.14
N PRO A 185 -13.55 -15.04 -7.74
CA PRO A 185 -13.98 -16.21 -6.99
C PRO A 185 -12.85 -16.61 -6.04
N VAL A 186 -13.08 -16.46 -4.74
CA VAL A 186 -12.10 -16.83 -3.72
C VAL A 186 -11.88 -18.32 -3.85
N HIS A 187 -10.63 -18.74 -4.01
CA HIS A 187 -10.33 -20.15 -4.06
C HIS A 187 -10.83 -20.81 -2.76
N PRO A 188 -11.54 -21.95 -2.83
CA PRO A 188 -12.23 -22.53 -1.68
C PRO A 188 -11.28 -22.80 -0.50
N LEU A 189 -10.02 -23.13 -0.78
CA LEU A 189 -8.97 -23.27 0.25
C LEU A 189 -8.66 -21.99 1.00
N MET A 190 -8.66 -20.85 0.31
CA MET A 190 -8.39 -19.57 0.95
C MET A 190 -9.59 -19.08 1.76
N ASP A 191 -10.81 -19.40 1.29
CA ASP A 191 -12.05 -19.15 2.03
C ASP A 191 -12.10 -19.99 3.32
N MET A 192 -11.78 -21.29 3.25
CA MET A 192 -11.62 -22.15 4.43
C MET A 192 -10.57 -21.60 5.40
N ALA A 193 -9.40 -21.21 4.89
CA ALA A 193 -8.33 -20.61 5.68
C ALA A 193 -8.78 -19.31 6.37
N TYR A 194 -9.58 -18.51 5.68
CA TYR A 194 -10.15 -17.26 6.20
C TYR A 194 -11.21 -17.53 7.29
N HIS A 195 -12.09 -18.52 7.11
CA HIS A 195 -13.04 -18.96 8.13
C HIS A 195 -12.36 -19.42 9.42
N ILE A 196 -11.25 -20.17 9.31
CA ILE A 196 -10.43 -20.56 10.47
C ILE A 196 -9.84 -19.31 11.16
N ALA A 197 -9.37 -18.33 10.38
CA ALA A 197 -8.78 -17.11 10.92
C ALA A 197 -9.81 -16.19 11.62
N ILE A 198 -11.07 -16.17 11.17
CA ILE A 198 -12.14 -15.36 11.78
C ILE A 198 -12.56 -15.92 13.15
N HIS A 199 -12.50 -17.24 13.34
CA HIS A 199 -13.06 -17.90 14.52
C HIS A 199 -12.55 -17.29 15.85
N PRO A 200 -13.44 -16.97 16.83
CA PRO A 200 -13.09 -16.16 18.00
C PRO A 200 -12.07 -16.84 18.94
N TYR A 201 -12.04 -18.18 18.95
CA TYR A 201 -11.13 -18.97 19.79
C TYR A 201 -9.74 -19.15 19.19
N VAL A 202 -9.51 -18.73 17.94
CA VAL A 202 -8.19 -18.89 17.29
C VAL A 202 -7.33 -17.67 17.59
N PHE A 203 -6.19 -17.85 18.25
CA PHE A 203 -5.20 -16.78 18.40
C PHE A 203 -4.35 -16.66 17.12
N ILE A 204 -4.36 -15.50 16.47
CA ILE A 204 -3.48 -15.25 15.32
C ILE A 204 -2.12 -14.81 15.84
N SER A 205 -1.21 -15.76 15.92
CA SER A 205 0.21 -15.50 16.19
C SER A 205 0.93 -15.02 14.92
N PRO A 206 2.06 -14.27 15.03
CA PRO A 206 2.92 -13.97 13.89
C PRO A 206 3.28 -15.20 13.05
N LYS A 207 3.47 -16.37 13.67
CA LYS A 207 3.76 -17.63 12.96
C LYS A 207 2.57 -18.07 12.12
N VAL A 208 1.37 -18.04 12.68
CA VAL A 208 0.13 -18.36 11.96
C VAL A 208 -0.05 -17.43 10.76
N LEU A 209 0.21 -16.12 10.95
CA LEU A 209 0.15 -15.14 9.87
C LEU A 209 1.16 -15.44 8.75
N THR A 210 2.39 -15.84 9.08
CA THR A 210 3.39 -16.22 8.06
C THR A 210 2.96 -17.45 7.26
N GLU A 211 2.36 -18.45 7.90
CA GLU A 211 1.88 -19.65 7.21
C GLU A 211 0.65 -19.35 6.33
N TYR A 212 -0.21 -18.42 6.76
CA TYR A 212 -1.32 -17.92 5.95
C TYR A 212 -0.83 -17.22 4.68
N VAL A 213 0.17 -16.33 4.80
CA VAL A 213 0.75 -15.63 3.64
C VAL A 213 1.45 -16.60 2.68
N LYS A 214 2.13 -17.63 3.20
CA LYS A 214 2.71 -18.70 2.37
C LYS A 214 1.65 -19.51 1.64
N LEU A 215 0.52 -19.78 2.29
CA LEU A 215 -0.61 -20.42 1.62
C LEU A 215 -1.13 -19.54 0.48
N ALA A 216 -1.27 -18.23 0.73
CA ALA A 216 -1.65 -17.26 -0.31
C ALA A 216 -0.65 -17.24 -1.47
N SER A 217 0.65 -17.37 -1.19
CA SER A 217 1.69 -17.34 -2.23
C SER A 217 1.71 -18.59 -3.12
N ILE A 218 1.40 -19.77 -2.55
CA ILE A 218 1.23 -21.00 -3.31
C ILE A 218 0.03 -20.88 -4.25
N LEU A 219 -1.07 -20.31 -3.75
CA LEU A 219 -2.34 -20.22 -4.47
C LEU A 219 -2.39 -19.05 -5.47
N LYS A 220 -1.54 -18.05 -5.27
CA LYS A 220 -1.47 -16.78 -6.03
C LYS A 220 -2.72 -15.90 -5.88
N ASP A 221 -3.48 -16.08 -4.80
CA ASP A 221 -4.70 -15.31 -4.52
C ASP A 221 -4.48 -14.34 -3.34
N PRO A 222 -4.50 -13.02 -3.59
CA PRO A 222 -4.27 -12.01 -2.54
C PRO A 222 -5.55 -11.45 -1.90
N SER A 223 -6.74 -11.85 -2.35
CA SER A 223 -8.02 -11.18 -2.04
C SER A 223 -8.32 -11.05 -0.54
N THR A 224 -7.98 -12.05 0.26
CA THR A 224 -8.27 -12.09 1.71
C THR A 224 -7.15 -11.49 2.57
N LEU A 225 -5.97 -11.18 2.01
CA LEU A 225 -4.80 -10.73 2.76
C LEU A 225 -5.03 -9.41 3.54
N PRO A 226 -5.58 -8.33 2.94
CA PRO A 226 -5.84 -7.10 3.67
C PRO A 226 -6.80 -7.30 4.85
N SER A 227 -7.82 -8.15 4.67
CA SER A 227 -8.80 -8.45 5.73
C SER A 227 -8.14 -9.15 6.90
N VAL A 228 -7.31 -10.17 6.64
CA VAL A 228 -6.58 -10.89 7.69
C VAL A 228 -5.59 -9.99 8.42
N PHE A 229 -4.95 -9.03 7.74
CA PHE A 229 -4.05 -8.06 8.39
C PHE A 229 -4.81 -7.12 9.33
N LYS A 230 -5.99 -6.63 8.92
CA LYS A 230 -6.88 -5.87 9.80
C LYS A 230 -7.36 -6.71 10.98
N LEU A 231 -7.66 -7.98 10.74
CA LEU A 231 -8.11 -8.91 11.77
C LEU A 231 -7.00 -9.19 12.77
N TYR A 232 -5.76 -9.42 12.33
CA TYR A 232 -4.60 -9.60 13.21
C TYR A 232 -4.41 -8.45 14.22
N ALA A 233 -4.61 -7.20 13.78
CA ALA A 233 -4.51 -6.04 14.67
C ALA A 233 -5.71 -5.90 15.64
N ASN A 234 -6.92 -6.22 15.17
CA ASN A 234 -8.17 -5.93 15.87
C ASN A 234 -8.82 -7.14 16.57
N LYS A 235 -8.24 -8.34 16.47
CA LYS A 235 -8.87 -9.56 16.99
C LYS A 235 -8.96 -9.52 18.51
N ALA A 236 -10.18 -9.63 19.02
CA ALA A 236 -10.42 -9.92 20.43
C ALA A 236 -10.21 -11.41 20.67
N THR A 237 -9.33 -11.78 21.60
CA THR A 237 -8.96 -13.18 21.84
C THR A 237 -9.58 -13.68 23.13
N VAL A 238 -10.21 -14.84 23.05
CA VAL A 238 -10.78 -15.56 24.20
C VAL A 238 -9.80 -16.66 24.59
N TYR A 239 -9.01 -16.42 25.64
CA TYR A 239 -8.09 -17.43 26.19
C TYR A 239 -8.80 -18.44 27.09
N ASP A 240 -9.94 -18.05 27.64
CA ASP A 240 -10.70 -18.80 28.62
C ASP A 240 -12.17 -18.47 28.35
N PRO A 241 -13.02 -19.46 28.04
CA PRO A 241 -14.43 -19.24 27.70
C PRO A 241 -15.24 -18.73 28.89
N THR A 242 -14.70 -18.85 30.11
CA THR A 242 -15.29 -18.29 31.32
C THR A 242 -15.01 -16.80 31.50
N LYS A 243 -14.02 -16.24 30.77
CA LYS A 243 -13.59 -14.85 30.87
C LYS A 243 -14.07 -14.03 29.67
N PRO A 244 -14.37 -12.73 29.88
CA PRO A 244 -14.70 -11.87 28.76
C PRO A 244 -13.53 -11.78 27.77
N PRO A 245 -13.80 -11.61 26.47
CA PRO A 245 -12.78 -11.49 25.44
C PRO A 245 -11.82 -10.34 25.76
N SER A 246 -10.52 -10.58 25.59
CA SER A 246 -9.51 -9.56 25.82
C SER A 246 -9.67 -8.42 24.81
N LYS A 247 -9.68 -7.18 25.30
CA LYS A 247 -9.79 -6.00 24.44
C LYS A 247 -8.60 -5.95 23.46
N PRO A 248 -8.84 -5.82 22.14
CA PRO A 248 -7.76 -5.75 21.17
C PRO A 248 -6.94 -4.47 21.36
N SER A 249 -5.62 -4.60 21.16
CA SER A 249 -4.69 -3.48 21.21
C SER A 249 -4.06 -3.26 19.82
N PRO A 250 -4.77 -2.61 18.88
CA PRO A 250 -4.31 -2.49 17.50
C PRO A 250 -3.03 -1.66 17.37
N ASN A 251 -2.74 -0.81 18.35
CA ASN A 251 -1.54 0.04 18.37
C ASN A 251 -0.38 -0.59 19.18
N ALA A 252 -0.49 -1.84 19.63
CA ALA A 252 0.58 -2.47 20.40
C ALA A 252 1.74 -2.92 19.48
N ALA A 253 2.99 -2.71 19.91
CA ALA A 253 4.18 -3.16 19.18
C ALA A 253 4.26 -4.68 18.99
N LYS A 254 3.56 -5.45 19.84
CA LYS A 254 3.47 -6.91 19.74
C LYS A 254 2.65 -7.37 18.53
N ASN A 255 1.71 -6.53 18.07
CA ASN A 255 0.82 -6.81 16.96
C ASN A 255 1.34 -6.21 15.64
N ALA A 256 2.62 -5.83 15.60
CA ALA A 256 3.24 -5.39 14.36
C ALA A 256 3.47 -6.57 13.42
N ILE A 257 3.17 -6.38 12.14
CA ILE A 257 3.44 -7.37 11.09
C ILE A 257 4.91 -7.29 10.71
N SER A 258 5.59 -8.43 10.57
CA SER A 258 7.00 -8.44 10.19
C SER A 258 7.21 -7.92 8.76
N PHE A 259 8.34 -7.24 8.51
CA PHE A 259 8.67 -6.75 7.17
C PHE A 259 8.78 -7.86 6.12
N GLN A 260 9.28 -9.03 6.52
CA GLN A 260 9.40 -10.20 5.63
C GLN A 260 8.02 -10.74 5.23
N THR A 261 7.10 -10.87 6.19
CA THR A 261 5.71 -11.31 5.93
C THR A 261 4.98 -10.33 5.02
N ALA A 262 5.15 -9.02 5.24
CA ALA A 262 4.54 -8.00 4.39
C ALA A 262 5.12 -8.01 2.96
N LYS A 263 6.45 -8.22 2.82
CA LYS A 263 7.11 -8.37 1.52
C LYS A 263 6.56 -9.57 0.74
N GLU A 264 6.42 -10.72 1.39
CA GLU A 264 5.88 -11.94 0.76
C GLU A 264 4.43 -11.73 0.33
N ALA A 265 3.59 -11.16 1.21
CA ALA A 265 2.20 -10.83 0.90
C ALA A 265 2.08 -9.87 -0.29
N LEU A 266 2.94 -8.85 -0.35
CA LEU A 266 2.99 -7.91 -1.46
C LEU A 266 3.38 -8.62 -2.77
N GLN A 267 4.32 -9.56 -2.72
CA GLN A 267 4.71 -10.33 -3.90
C GLN A 267 3.55 -11.18 -4.45
N VAL A 268 2.68 -11.70 -3.58
CA VAL A 268 1.43 -12.39 -4.01
C VAL A 268 0.51 -11.41 -4.75
N ALA A 269 0.31 -10.21 -4.21
CA ALA A 269 -0.53 -9.20 -4.85
C ALA A 269 0.02 -8.70 -6.18
N ILE A 270 1.35 -8.55 -6.28
CA ILE A 270 2.05 -8.25 -7.53
C ILE A 270 1.84 -9.36 -8.55
N ALA A 271 1.96 -10.64 -8.13
CA ALA A 271 1.76 -11.77 -9.03
C ALA A 271 0.32 -11.85 -9.58
N ALA A 272 -0.67 -11.49 -8.76
CA ALA A 272 -2.07 -11.40 -9.14
C ALA A 272 -2.42 -10.12 -9.94
N LYS A 273 -1.48 -9.19 -10.10
CA LYS A 273 -1.65 -7.91 -10.82
C LYS A 273 -2.84 -7.07 -10.32
N ASN A 274 -3.10 -7.07 -9.02
CA ASN A 274 -4.15 -6.24 -8.42
C ASN A 274 -3.51 -5.14 -7.57
N MET A 275 -3.44 -3.92 -8.12
CA MET A 275 -2.75 -2.80 -7.47
C MET A 275 -3.50 -2.29 -6.22
N PRO A 276 -4.83 -2.11 -6.23
CA PRO A 276 -5.56 -1.68 -5.03
C PRO A 276 -5.29 -2.59 -3.81
N LEU A 277 -5.29 -3.91 -4.01
CA LEU A 277 -4.98 -4.86 -2.95
C LEU A 277 -3.53 -4.75 -2.45
N ALA A 278 -2.57 -4.49 -3.34
CA ALA A 278 -1.18 -4.28 -2.97
C ALA A 278 -1.01 -3.02 -2.08
N LEU A 279 -1.71 -1.94 -2.40
CA LEU A 279 -1.70 -0.71 -1.59
C LEU A 279 -2.37 -0.92 -0.24
N ASP A 280 -3.49 -1.64 -0.20
CA ASP A 280 -4.18 -2.00 1.05
C ASP A 280 -3.30 -2.89 1.94
N ILE A 281 -2.50 -3.81 1.37
CA ILE A 281 -1.52 -4.60 2.11
C ILE A 281 -0.48 -3.71 2.77
N ILE A 282 0.03 -2.70 2.06
CA ILE A 282 1.01 -1.74 2.61
C ILE A 282 0.38 -0.92 3.73
N ASP A 283 -0.86 -0.48 3.55
CA ASP A 283 -1.58 0.32 4.54
C ASP A 283 -1.86 -0.47 5.83
N ASN A 284 -2.27 -1.72 5.72
CA ASN A 284 -2.55 -2.55 6.90
C ASN A 284 -1.30 -3.17 7.55
N SER A 285 -0.11 -3.01 6.97
CA SER A 285 1.14 -3.53 7.51
C SER A 285 2.07 -2.43 8.03
N MET A 286 2.76 -1.72 7.13
CA MET A 286 3.84 -0.78 7.47
C MET A 286 3.32 0.60 7.87
N SER A 287 2.14 1.00 7.39
CA SER A 287 1.55 2.31 7.75
C SER A 287 0.93 2.34 9.16
N THR A 288 0.92 1.20 9.84
CA THR A 288 0.27 1.07 11.16
C THR A 288 1.13 1.67 12.28
N THR A 289 0.46 2.27 13.29
CA THR A 289 1.17 2.78 14.47
C THR A 289 1.84 1.67 15.29
N ALA A 290 1.33 0.43 15.18
CA ALA A 290 1.95 -0.76 15.75
C ALA A 290 3.35 -0.99 15.18
N TRP A 291 3.52 -0.87 13.86
CA TRP A 291 4.82 -0.99 13.20
C TRP A 291 5.79 0.10 13.67
N CYS A 292 5.36 1.37 13.71
CA CYS A 292 6.22 2.46 14.19
C CYS A 292 6.71 2.23 15.63
N ARG A 293 5.84 1.72 16.51
CA ARG A 293 6.22 1.38 17.89
C ARG A 293 7.16 0.18 17.93
N HIS A 294 6.89 -0.86 17.14
CA HIS A 294 7.77 -2.02 17.03
C HIS A 294 9.17 -1.61 16.56
N LYS A 295 9.26 -0.75 15.55
CA LYS A 295 10.52 -0.19 15.06
C LYS A 295 11.24 0.61 16.14
N LEU A 296 10.52 1.40 16.94
CA LEU A 296 11.08 2.12 18.07
C LEU A 296 11.69 1.17 19.11
N TYR A 297 10.98 0.11 19.50
CA TYR A 297 11.46 -0.85 20.49
C TYR A 297 12.59 -1.74 19.98
N THR A 298 12.59 -2.11 18.70
CA THR A 298 13.59 -3.04 18.15
C THR A 298 14.84 -2.36 17.63
N LYS A 299 14.75 -1.11 17.16
CA LYS A 299 15.88 -0.38 16.58
C LYS A 299 16.39 0.74 17.49
N LEU A 300 15.49 1.60 17.99
CA LEU A 300 15.90 2.76 18.77
C LEU A 300 16.28 2.40 20.21
N LEU A 301 15.50 1.54 20.88
CA LEU A 301 15.77 1.19 22.28
C LEU A 301 17.14 0.52 22.51
N PRO A 302 17.57 -0.49 21.73
CA PRO A 302 18.89 -1.07 21.93
C PRO A 302 20.01 -0.08 21.59
N PHE A 303 19.83 0.73 20.54
CA PHE A 303 20.80 1.76 20.16
C PHE A 303 20.94 2.85 21.23
N GLY A 304 19.81 3.36 21.75
CA GLY A 304 19.78 4.35 22.82
C GLY A 304 20.32 3.79 24.15
N GLY A 305 20.02 2.52 24.45
CA GLY A 305 20.59 1.83 25.61
C GLY A 305 22.10 1.70 25.53
N ALA A 306 22.63 1.28 24.37
CA ALA A 306 24.07 1.20 24.13
C ALA A 306 24.74 2.59 24.22
N ALA A 307 24.14 3.61 23.58
CA ALA A 307 24.64 4.98 23.63
C ALA A 307 24.67 5.53 25.07
N GLY A 308 23.65 5.25 25.88
CA GLY A 308 23.58 5.66 27.28
C GLY A 308 24.57 4.96 28.20
N ALA A 309 25.02 3.74 27.85
CA ALA A 309 26.00 3.00 28.64
C ALA A 309 27.45 3.47 28.40
N ILE A 310 27.75 4.04 27.22
CA ILE A 310 29.09 4.50 26.84
C ILE A 310 29.70 5.49 27.83
N PRO A 311 28.98 6.52 28.34
CA PRO A 311 29.49 7.41 29.37
C PRO A 311 30.08 6.74 30.61
N VAL A 312 29.42 5.69 31.09
CA VAL A 312 29.87 4.94 32.27
C VAL A 312 31.15 4.16 31.95
N CYS A 313 31.21 3.56 30.76
CA CYS A 313 32.41 2.87 30.28
C CYS A 313 33.59 3.84 30.11
N LEU A 314 33.36 5.03 29.54
CA LEU A 314 34.40 6.05 29.36
C LEU A 314 34.90 6.60 30.69
N TRP A 315 34.02 6.74 31.69
CA TRP A 315 34.42 7.13 33.04
C TRP A 315 35.37 6.09 33.67
N LYS A 316 35.03 4.80 33.58
CA LYS A 316 35.92 3.72 34.05
C LYS A 316 37.23 3.64 33.27
N LEU A 317 37.19 3.87 31.96
CA LEU A 317 38.38 3.90 31.12
C LEU A 317 39.31 5.07 31.49
N SER A 318 38.74 6.23 31.81
CA SER A 318 39.51 7.40 32.25
C SER A 318 40.17 7.18 33.62
N ASP A 319 39.51 6.49 34.54
CA ASP A 319 40.09 6.13 35.85
C ASP A 319 41.28 5.17 35.70
N TRP A 320 41.13 4.16 34.83
CA TRP A 320 42.22 3.22 34.54
C TRP A 320 43.43 3.91 33.88
N LEU A 321 43.21 4.84 32.95
CA LEU A 321 44.29 5.60 32.31
C LEU A 321 44.98 6.57 33.26
N ALA A 322 44.26 7.16 34.22
CA ALA A 322 44.83 8.08 35.20
C ALA A 322 45.88 7.40 36.10
N GLN A 323 45.80 6.07 36.30
CA GLN A 323 46.77 5.31 37.08
C GLN A 323 48.19 5.28 36.47
N PHE A 324 48.32 5.50 35.16
CA PHE A 324 49.62 5.48 34.47
C PHE A 324 50.28 6.87 34.37
N GLN A 325 49.63 7.92 34.88
CA GLN A 325 50.13 9.29 34.82
C GLN A 325 50.68 9.73 36.19
N GLU A 326 52.01 9.88 36.30
CA GLU A 326 52.66 10.32 37.56
C GLU A 326 52.82 11.86 37.66
N GLN A 327 52.60 12.60 36.57
CA GLN A 327 52.88 14.04 36.49
C GLN A 327 51.74 14.93 37.00
N TRP A 328 50.53 14.40 37.12
CA TRP A 328 49.32 15.15 37.50
C TRP A 328 48.62 14.49 38.68
N LEU A 329 47.87 15.30 39.45
CA LEU A 329 46.94 14.76 40.44
C LEU A 329 45.90 13.87 39.75
N HIS A 330 45.65 12.68 40.29
CA HIS A 330 44.74 11.65 39.72
C HIS A 330 43.40 12.24 39.25
N ASP A 331 42.76 13.05 40.10
CA ASP A 331 41.47 13.69 39.81
C ASP A 331 41.50 14.59 38.58
N LYS A 332 42.63 15.31 38.36
CA LYS A 332 42.78 16.19 37.20
C LYS A 332 43.05 15.38 35.93
N ALA A 333 43.93 14.39 36.01
CA ALA A 333 44.24 13.51 34.88
C ALA A 333 42.98 12.77 34.38
N MET A 334 42.19 12.23 35.32
CA MET A 334 40.92 11.57 35.01
C MET A 334 39.92 12.52 34.34
N ALA A 335 39.74 13.74 34.86
CA ALA A 335 38.82 14.71 34.30
C ALA A 335 39.18 15.10 32.87
N TYR A 336 40.47 15.37 32.58
CA TYR A 336 40.92 15.70 31.23
C TYR A 336 40.75 14.52 30.25
N ALA A 337 41.09 13.30 30.68
CA ALA A 337 40.90 12.11 29.86
C ALA A 337 39.43 11.86 29.55
N PHE A 338 38.55 11.98 30.55
CA PHE A 338 37.11 11.82 30.38
C PHE A 338 36.52 12.85 29.41
N ILE A 339 36.90 14.12 29.54
CA ILE A 339 36.47 15.19 28.62
C ILE A 339 36.92 14.89 27.18
N GLY A 340 38.17 14.44 27.01
CA GLY A 340 38.71 14.05 25.70
C GLY A 340 37.89 12.92 25.05
N PHE A 341 37.65 11.83 25.80
CA PHE A 341 36.86 10.72 25.29
C PHE A 341 35.40 11.09 25.01
N MET A 342 34.79 11.90 25.88
CA MET A 342 33.43 12.39 25.68
C MET A 342 33.30 13.24 24.44
N THR A 343 34.25 14.15 24.23
CA THR A 343 34.27 15.01 23.05
C THR A 343 34.40 14.15 21.79
N TYR A 344 35.30 13.18 21.78
CA TYR A 344 35.44 12.25 20.66
C TYR A 344 34.16 11.46 20.41
N TYR A 345 33.53 10.93 21.46
CA TYR A 345 32.28 10.18 21.38
C TYR A 345 31.11 11.02 20.85
N ILE A 346 30.94 12.25 21.33
CA ILE A 346 29.87 13.14 20.87
C ILE A 346 30.10 13.53 19.41
N CYS A 347 31.32 13.92 19.05
CA CYS A 347 31.65 14.30 17.67
C CYS A 347 31.46 13.13 16.70
N THR A 348 32.07 11.97 16.98
CA THR A 348 31.94 10.78 16.10
C THR A 348 30.55 10.18 16.13
N GLY A 349 29.90 10.16 17.29
CA GLY A 349 28.52 9.69 17.45
C GLY A 349 27.53 10.55 16.69
N SER A 350 27.72 11.88 16.66
CA SER A 350 26.88 12.79 15.87
C SER A 350 27.02 12.52 14.36
N LEU A 351 28.24 12.30 13.87
CA LEU A 351 28.51 11.93 12.48
C LEU A 351 27.90 10.57 12.13
N GLY A 352 28.04 9.58 13.01
CA GLY A 352 27.42 8.27 12.85
C GLY A 352 25.89 8.33 12.83
N MET A 353 25.29 9.17 13.68
CA MET A 353 23.84 9.39 13.69
C MET A 353 23.36 10.03 12.39
N ILE A 354 24.09 11.02 11.86
CA ILE A 354 23.77 11.63 10.56
C ILE A 354 23.87 10.56 9.48
N ALA A 355 24.96 9.79 9.44
CA ALA A 355 25.16 8.71 8.47
C ALA A 355 24.00 7.69 8.50
N LEU A 356 23.56 7.27 9.69
CA LEU A 356 22.42 6.36 9.87
C LEU A 356 21.08 6.98 9.42
N LEU A 357 20.87 8.27 9.64
CA LEU A 357 19.66 8.98 9.20
C LEU A 357 19.66 9.26 7.69
N THR A 358 20.84 9.35 7.08
CA THR A 358 21.00 9.58 5.63
C THR A 358 21.14 8.29 4.84
N TRP A 359 21.38 7.15 5.49
CA TRP A 359 21.55 5.87 4.83
C TRP A 359 20.27 5.48 4.08
N ASN A 360 20.39 5.23 2.78
CA ASN A 360 19.26 5.13 1.86
C ASN A 360 19.50 4.04 0.80
N ASP A 361 19.18 2.80 1.14
CA ASP A 361 19.52 1.62 0.31
C ASP A 361 18.47 1.26 -0.75
N HIS A 362 17.31 1.93 -0.78
CA HIS A 362 16.17 1.43 -1.59
C HIS A 362 15.54 2.48 -2.52
N MET A 363 16.22 3.58 -2.86
CA MET A 363 15.69 4.59 -3.80
C MET A 363 16.02 4.23 -5.24
N ILE A 364 15.19 3.37 -5.84
CA ILE A 364 15.30 3.08 -7.28
C ILE A 364 14.34 3.99 -8.07
N ARG A 365 13.10 4.11 -7.59
CA ARG A 365 12.04 4.82 -8.30
C ARG A 365 11.26 5.80 -7.42
N VAL A 366 11.08 5.45 -6.15
CA VAL A 366 10.28 6.24 -5.20
C VAL A 366 11.19 7.04 -4.26
N ASN A 367 11.09 8.36 -4.35
CA ASN A 367 11.86 9.32 -3.58
C ASN A 367 10.99 10.07 -2.56
N TRP A 368 11.65 10.70 -1.59
CA TRP A 368 10.99 11.63 -0.66
C TRP A 368 10.78 12.99 -1.32
N ILE A 369 9.62 13.62 -1.07
CA ILE A 369 9.41 15.03 -1.42
C ILE A 369 10.47 15.88 -0.68
N PRO A 370 11.13 16.84 -1.36
CA PRO A 370 12.03 17.77 -0.68
C PRO A 370 11.26 18.51 0.43
N GLY A 371 11.81 18.51 1.65
CA GLY A 371 11.20 19.11 2.83
C GLY A 371 10.60 18.14 3.85
N VAL A 372 10.48 16.84 3.54
CA VAL A 372 10.09 15.82 4.55
C VAL A 372 11.19 15.68 5.60
N TYR A 373 10.82 15.69 6.89
CA TYR A 373 11.76 15.61 8.01
C TYR A 373 12.47 14.24 8.09
N MET A 374 13.75 14.23 8.49
CA MET A 374 14.56 12.99 8.60
C MET A 374 13.91 11.92 9.50
N ARG A 375 13.24 12.34 10.58
CA ARG A 375 12.52 11.43 11.48
C ARG A 375 11.37 10.71 10.77
N GLU A 376 10.60 11.44 9.97
CA GLU A 376 9.46 10.88 9.24
C GLU A 376 9.94 9.93 8.14
N ARG A 377 11.01 10.29 7.44
CA ARG A 377 11.67 9.41 6.47
C ARG A 377 12.08 8.09 7.14
N TRP A 378 12.71 8.17 8.31
CA TRP A 378 13.10 6.97 9.04
C TRP A 378 11.90 6.08 9.36
N PHE A 379 10.79 6.60 9.89
CA PHE A 379 9.62 5.76 10.21
C PHE A 379 8.95 5.16 8.97
N MET A 380 8.94 5.88 7.85
CA MET A 380 8.25 5.47 6.63
C MET A 380 9.17 4.77 5.62
N GLU A 381 10.43 4.50 5.97
CA GLU A 381 11.41 3.90 5.07
C GLU A 381 11.00 2.51 4.58
N GLU A 382 10.44 1.65 5.44
CA GLU A 382 9.95 0.34 5.01
C GLU A 382 8.71 0.44 4.13
N GLN A 383 7.83 1.41 4.40
CA GLN A 383 6.68 1.68 3.54
C GLN A 383 7.12 2.13 2.14
N ARG A 384 8.11 3.02 2.08
CA ARG A 384 8.72 3.46 0.83
C ARG A 384 9.35 2.29 0.07
N ALA A 385 10.10 1.43 0.75
CA ALA A 385 10.72 0.26 0.13
C ALA A 385 9.69 -0.73 -0.46
N LEU A 386 8.52 -0.90 0.17
CA LEU A 386 7.43 -1.70 -0.40
C LEU A 386 6.78 -0.99 -1.59
N THR A 387 6.55 0.32 -1.48
CA THR A 387 5.99 1.14 -2.55
C THR A 387 6.90 1.15 -3.78
N ASP A 388 8.22 1.20 -3.58
CA ASP A 388 9.23 1.13 -4.62
C ASP A 388 9.15 -0.21 -5.39
N ARG A 389 8.93 -1.33 -4.68
CA ARG A 389 8.68 -2.62 -5.33
C ARG A 389 7.40 -2.68 -6.14
N VAL A 390 6.33 -2.07 -5.64
CA VAL A 390 5.08 -1.92 -6.42
C VAL A 390 5.37 -1.09 -7.68
N ALA A 391 6.04 0.05 -7.53
CA ALA A 391 6.37 0.93 -8.65
C ALA A 391 7.28 0.24 -9.71
N MET A 392 8.22 -0.62 -9.27
CA MET A 392 9.05 -1.43 -10.17
C MET A 392 8.27 -2.56 -10.85
N ALA A 393 7.27 -3.15 -10.19
CA ALA A 393 6.50 -4.25 -10.75
C ALA A 393 5.44 -3.79 -11.75
N TRP A 394 4.86 -2.61 -11.55
CA TRP A 394 3.78 -2.08 -12.39
C TRP A 394 4.24 -1.21 -13.54
N GLY A 395 5.32 -0.44 -13.37
CA GLY A 395 5.82 0.38 -14.46
C GLY A 395 6.96 -0.28 -15.23
N TYR A 396 7.55 0.47 -16.16
CA TYR A 396 8.63 -0.05 -16.99
C TYR A 396 9.89 -0.31 -16.16
N GLN A 397 10.48 -1.49 -16.37
CA GLN A 397 11.76 -1.85 -15.74
C GLN A 397 12.91 -1.02 -16.33
N GLU A 398 12.83 -0.71 -17.62
CA GLU A 398 13.83 0.03 -18.38
C GLU A 398 13.89 1.51 -17.93
N PRO A 399 15.06 2.04 -17.55
CA PRO A 399 15.19 3.37 -16.98
C PRO A 399 14.74 4.49 -17.92
N HIS A 400 15.06 4.38 -19.22
CA HIS A 400 14.73 5.38 -20.22
C HIS A 400 13.24 5.48 -20.58
N LYS A 401 12.43 4.47 -20.20
CA LYS A 401 10.97 4.48 -20.37
C LYS A 401 10.22 4.94 -19.14
N ARG A 402 10.91 5.13 -18.00
CA ARG A 402 10.29 5.60 -16.75
C ARG A 402 9.74 7.01 -16.94
N GLY A 403 8.53 7.23 -16.46
CA GLY A 403 7.79 8.49 -16.58
C GLY A 403 6.91 8.60 -17.82
N LEU A 404 6.92 7.59 -18.71
CA LEU A 404 5.98 7.47 -19.84
C LEU A 404 4.77 6.61 -19.50
N GLU A 405 4.72 6.02 -18.30
CA GLU A 405 3.60 5.19 -17.87
C GLU A 405 2.32 6.03 -17.71
N SER A 406 1.28 5.58 -18.38
CA SER A 406 -0.09 6.07 -18.24
C SER A 406 -1.00 4.91 -17.91
N GLY A 407 -2.05 5.18 -17.13
CA GLY A 407 -2.98 4.17 -16.67
C GLY A 407 -3.60 4.56 -15.36
N TRP A 408 -4.86 4.15 -15.15
CA TRP A 408 -5.61 4.48 -13.94
C TRP A 408 -4.91 3.95 -12.68
N GLU A 409 -4.33 2.75 -12.75
CA GLU A 409 -3.59 2.17 -11.63
C GLU A 409 -2.31 2.98 -11.35
N TRP A 410 -1.58 3.36 -12.40
CA TRP A 410 -0.37 4.16 -12.25
C TRP A 410 -0.64 5.54 -11.65
N GLU A 411 -1.76 6.18 -12.03
CA GLU A 411 -2.22 7.43 -11.43
C GLU A 411 -2.67 7.25 -9.97
N MET A 412 -3.33 6.14 -9.66
CA MET A 412 -3.70 5.78 -8.29
C MET A 412 -2.44 5.62 -7.42
N LEU A 413 -1.41 4.95 -7.92
CA LEU A 413 -0.13 4.80 -7.22
C LEU A 413 0.54 6.16 -6.97
N ARG A 414 0.61 7.02 -7.99
CA ARG A 414 1.16 8.38 -7.86
C ARG A 414 0.37 9.22 -6.86
N HIS A 415 -0.96 9.14 -6.88
CA HIS A 415 -1.80 9.84 -5.92
C HIS A 415 -1.56 9.32 -4.50
N TRP A 416 -1.58 8.00 -4.31
CA TRP A 416 -1.37 7.35 -3.01
C TRP A 416 0.02 7.67 -2.42
N ALA A 417 1.06 7.71 -3.27
CA ALA A 417 2.41 8.08 -2.88
C ALA A 417 2.53 9.58 -2.55
N GLY A 418 1.93 10.44 -3.37
CA GLY A 418 1.93 11.90 -3.17
C GLY A 418 1.29 12.32 -1.84
N VAL A 419 0.21 11.66 -1.43
CA VAL A 419 -0.44 11.90 -0.12
C VAL A 419 0.49 11.59 1.05
N ARG A 420 1.47 10.69 0.87
CA ARG A 420 2.41 10.23 1.91
C ARG A 420 3.76 10.92 1.85
N GLY A 421 3.90 11.98 1.06
CA GLY A 421 5.17 12.71 0.94
C GLY A 421 6.20 12.00 0.08
N MET A 422 5.79 11.08 -0.79
CA MET A 422 6.64 10.36 -1.73
C MET A 422 6.39 10.85 -3.16
N ILE A 423 7.45 10.89 -3.97
CA ILE A 423 7.40 11.19 -5.41
C ILE A 423 7.85 9.93 -6.14
N ILE A 424 7.08 9.53 -7.14
CA ILE A 424 7.46 8.47 -8.07
C ILE A 424 8.08 9.15 -9.29
N ASP A 425 9.24 8.65 -9.74
CA ASP A 425 9.98 9.19 -10.89
C ASP A 425 10.35 10.67 -10.70
N SER A 426 11.10 10.98 -9.64
CA SER A 426 11.77 12.27 -9.53
C SER A 426 12.66 12.52 -10.74
N SER A 427 12.70 13.78 -11.21
CA SER A 427 13.56 14.23 -12.32
C SER A 427 15.01 13.79 -12.19
N ASP A 428 15.48 13.71 -10.94
CA ASP A 428 16.87 13.49 -10.57
C ASP A 428 17.30 12.01 -10.67
N MET A 429 16.37 11.08 -10.94
CA MET A 429 16.63 9.63 -11.01
C MET A 429 16.16 8.98 -12.32
N VAL A 430 15.56 9.75 -13.24
CA VAL A 430 15.20 9.23 -14.57
C VAL A 430 16.41 9.38 -15.49
N GLU A 431 17.25 8.34 -15.50
CA GLU A 431 18.34 8.21 -16.47
C GLU A 431 17.77 8.31 -17.89
N GLY A 432 18.03 9.44 -18.55
CA GLY A 432 17.50 9.75 -19.87
C GLY A 432 16.87 11.14 -19.99
N ARG A 433 16.33 11.72 -18.90
CA ARG A 433 15.89 13.13 -18.92
C ARG A 433 17.06 14.09 -18.86
N GLU A 434 18.10 13.75 -18.11
CA GLU A 434 19.37 14.48 -18.10
C GLU A 434 20.01 14.40 -19.48
N MET A 435 19.99 13.25 -20.16
CA MET A 435 20.47 13.14 -21.54
C MET A 435 19.63 13.97 -22.54
N THR A 436 18.32 14.12 -22.35
CA THR A 436 17.52 15.05 -23.15
C THR A 436 17.74 16.50 -22.75
N ALA A 437 17.92 16.81 -21.47
CA ALA A 437 18.16 18.16 -20.97
C ALA A 437 19.57 18.65 -21.33
N GLU A 438 20.56 17.76 -21.33
CA GLU A 438 21.92 17.97 -21.83
C GLU A 438 21.90 18.11 -23.35
N LYS A 439 21.20 17.24 -24.08
CA LYS A 439 21.03 17.42 -25.54
C LYS A 439 20.24 18.69 -25.88
N GLU A 440 19.28 19.09 -25.06
CA GLU A 440 18.54 20.35 -25.20
C GLU A 440 19.42 21.54 -24.81
N ALA A 441 20.25 21.43 -23.78
CA ALA A 441 21.22 22.44 -23.39
C ALA A 441 22.33 22.59 -24.45
N GLU A 442 22.79 21.50 -25.05
CA GLU A 442 23.69 21.49 -26.19
C GLU A 442 23.04 22.12 -27.43
N ARG A 443 21.76 21.82 -27.70
CA ARG A 443 20.99 22.48 -28.78
C ARG A 443 20.81 23.97 -28.54
N LEU A 444 20.52 24.38 -27.31
CA LEU A 444 20.38 25.78 -26.92
C LEU A 444 21.72 26.50 -26.98
N ALA A 445 22.80 25.91 -26.47
CA ALA A 445 24.15 26.43 -26.60
C ALA A 445 24.59 26.54 -28.06
N ALA A 446 24.22 25.57 -28.91
CA ALA A 446 24.46 25.63 -30.35
C ALA A 446 23.65 26.76 -31.01
N GLN A 447 22.38 26.95 -30.66
CA GLN A 447 21.55 28.08 -31.13
C GLN A 447 22.11 29.43 -30.68
N GLU A 448 22.55 29.56 -29.44
CA GLU A 448 23.18 30.77 -28.91
C GLU A 448 24.50 31.08 -29.61
N SER A 449 25.31 30.06 -29.91
CA SER A 449 26.56 30.22 -30.68
C SER A 449 26.30 30.68 -32.12
N LEU A 450 25.24 30.17 -32.75
CA LEU A 450 24.80 30.60 -34.09
C LEU A 450 24.28 32.04 -34.07
N LEU A 451 23.47 32.41 -33.07
CA LEU A 451 23.01 33.78 -32.88
C LEU A 451 24.18 34.74 -32.60
N GLY A 452 25.18 34.32 -31.82
CA GLY A 452 26.41 35.08 -31.60
C GLY A 452 27.19 35.31 -32.90
N ARG A 453 27.35 34.27 -33.73
CA ARG A 453 27.98 34.39 -35.06
C ARG A 453 27.18 35.29 -36.01
N LEU A 454 25.85 35.22 -35.97
CA LEU A 454 24.99 36.09 -36.79
C LEU A 454 25.07 37.55 -36.33
N LYS A 455 25.08 37.82 -35.02
CA LYS A 455 25.30 39.18 -34.49
C LYS A 455 26.65 39.76 -34.89
N LEU A 456 27.72 38.96 -34.87
CA LEU A 456 29.05 39.37 -35.33
C LEU A 456 29.07 39.68 -36.84
N LYS A 457 28.34 38.92 -37.67
CA LYS A 457 28.21 39.19 -39.11
C LYS A 457 27.36 40.42 -39.42
N LEU A 458 26.36 40.71 -38.59
CA LEU A 458 25.50 41.89 -38.71
C LEU A 458 26.17 43.16 -38.18
N ALA A 459 27.13 43.05 -37.27
CA ALA A 459 28.04 44.12 -36.90
C ALA A 459 29.05 44.38 -38.04
N LYS A 460 28.58 44.90 -39.17
CA LYS A 460 29.48 45.40 -40.21
C LYS A 460 30.38 46.49 -39.61
N PRO A 461 31.68 46.50 -39.93
CA PRO A 461 32.57 47.56 -39.50
C PRO A 461 32.04 48.88 -40.06
N LYS A 462 31.83 49.84 -39.16
CA LYS A 462 31.52 51.23 -39.52
C LYS A 462 32.75 51.73 -40.29
N ASP A 463 32.63 51.86 -41.60
CA ASP A 463 33.70 52.35 -42.47
C ASP A 463 34.16 53.72 -41.96
N THR A 464 35.24 53.73 -41.18
CA THR A 464 35.95 54.96 -40.85
C THR A 464 36.75 55.34 -42.08
N SER A 465 36.11 56.06 -43.00
CA SER A 465 36.82 56.72 -44.09
C SER A 465 37.82 57.72 -43.49
N LYS A 466 39.11 57.37 -43.50
CA LYS A 466 40.18 58.32 -43.17
C LYS A 466 40.27 59.36 -44.30
N PRO A 467 40.22 60.67 -44.02
CA PRO A 467 40.43 61.68 -45.05
C PRO A 467 41.89 61.67 -45.51
N LYS A 468 42.09 61.56 -46.83
CA LYS A 468 43.40 61.73 -47.49
C LYS A 468 43.97 63.11 -47.17
N ARG A 469 45.12 63.16 -46.49
CA ARG A 469 46.01 64.33 -46.54
C ARG A 469 46.85 64.24 -47.81
N LEU A 470 46.65 65.19 -48.72
CA LEU A 470 47.61 65.56 -49.75
C LEU A 470 48.64 66.49 -49.12
N PHE A 471 49.94 66.26 -49.37
CA PHE A 471 51.01 67.19 -49.02
C PHE A 471 51.56 67.85 -50.29
N GLU A 472 51.69 69.18 -50.21
CA GLU A 472 52.66 70.12 -50.81
C GLU A 472 53.01 70.07 -52.32
N SER A 473 52.64 71.14 -53.04
CA SER A 473 53.58 72.19 -53.51
C SER A 473 52.82 73.47 -53.89
#